data_AF-A0A292SJ86-F1
#
_entry.id   AF-A0A292SJ86-F1
#
_cell.length_a   1.000
_cell.length_b   1.000
_cell.length_c   1.000
_cell.angle_alpha   90.00
_cell.angle_beta   90.00
_cell.angle_gamma   90.00
#
_symmetry.space_group_name_H-M   'P 1'
#
loop_
_entity.id
_entity.type
_entity.pdbx_description
1 polymer ?
#
loop_
_entity_poly.entity_id
_entity_poly.type
_entity_poly.pdbx_seq_one_letter_code
_entity_poly.pdbx_strand_id
1 'polypeptide(L)' 'MLKEILQNAVQNNELKKNTPVELLTHMIISQLYGMMTCWCMSDGEFEPLDWTDKFCKIQIKNILNEYLM' A
#
# COMPACT_ATOMS: atom_id res chain seq x y z
N MET A 1 10.85 -4.09 -5.77
CA MET A 1 9.75 -4.99 -5.37
C MET A 1 8.36 -4.35 -5.51
N LEU A 2 7.86 -3.49 -4.60
CA LEU A 2 6.47 -2.98 -4.72
C LEU A 2 6.23 -2.15 -6.00
N LYS A 3 7.17 -1.28 -6.35
CA LYS A 3 7.13 -0.52 -7.60
C LYS A 3 6.95 -1.42 -8.81
N GLU A 4 7.75 -2.48 -8.90
CA GLU A 4 7.72 -3.45 -10.01
C GLU A 4 6.38 -4.20 -10.05
N ILE A 5 5.80 -4.55 -8.89
CA ILE A 5 4.46 -5.15 -8.82
C ILE A 5 3.41 -4.23 -9.46
N LEU A 6 3.41 -2.95 -9.09
CA LEU A 6 2.48 -1.97 -9.66
C LEU A 6 2.76 -1.68 -11.14
N GLN A 7 4.03 -1.66 -11.57
CA GLN A 7 4.40 -1.52 -12.97
C GLN A 7 3.90 -2.70 -13.80
N ASN A 8 4.08 -3.92 -13.31
CA ASN A 8 3.60 -5.13 -13.97
C ASN A 8 2.08 -5.14 -14.07
N ALA A 9 1.37 -4.72 -13.03
CA ALA A 9 -0.09 -4.59 -13.07
C ALA A 9 -0.56 -3.60 -14.15
N VAL A 10 0.16 -2.48 -14.35
CA VAL A 10 -0.11 -1.55 -15.45
C VAL A 10 0.20 -2.19 -16.82
N GLN A 11 1.32 -2.91 -16.94
CA GLN A 11 1.71 -3.61 -18.17
C GLN A 11 0.69 -4.71 -18.55
N ASN A 12 0.14 -5.39 -17.56
CA ASN A 12 -0.84 -6.47 -17.71
C ASN A 12 -2.28 -5.98 -17.87
N ASN A 13 -2.53 -4.66 -17.93
CA ASN A 13 -3.87 -4.09 -18.00
C ASN A 13 -4.76 -4.40 -16.78
N GLU A 14 -4.17 -4.68 -15.61
CA GLU A 14 -4.87 -4.80 -14.33
C GLU A 14 -5.10 -3.41 -13.69
N LEU A 15 -4.20 -2.47 -13.99
CA LEU A 15 -4.29 -1.06 -13.62
C LEU A 15 -4.24 -0.15 -14.86
N LYS A 16 -4.89 1.01 -14.78
CA LYS A 16 -4.91 2.02 -15.85
C LYS A 16 -3.51 2.51 -16.19
N LYS A 17 -3.28 2.87 -17.45
CA LYS A 17 -1.97 3.38 -17.94
C LYS A 17 -1.49 4.66 -17.24
N ASN A 18 -2.40 5.49 -16.73
CA ASN A 18 -2.09 6.73 -16.02
C ASN A 18 -1.93 6.53 -14.51
N THR A 19 -1.91 5.28 -14.01
CA THR A 19 -1.70 4.99 -12.59
C THR A 19 -0.40 5.65 -12.12
N PRO A 20 -0.43 6.47 -11.05
CA PRO A 20 0.74 7.16 -10.53
C PRO A 20 1.60 6.21 -9.68
N VAL A 21 2.22 5.22 -10.33
CA VAL A 21 2.97 4.11 -9.72
C VAL A 21 3.98 4.57 -8.67
N GLU A 22 4.76 5.62 -8.97
CA GLU A 22 5.78 6.14 -8.06
C GLU A 22 5.16 6.64 -6.75
N LEU A 23 4.11 7.46 -6.86
CA LEU A 23 3.39 8.01 -5.72
C LEU A 23 2.76 6.90 -4.88
N LEU A 24 2.05 5.97 -5.51
CA LEU A 24 1.41 4.86 -4.80
C LEU A 24 2.43 3.98 -4.08
N THR A 25 3.57 3.72 -4.73
CA THR A 25 4.66 2.95 -4.11
C THR A 25 5.12 3.63 -2.82
N HIS A 26 5.47 4.93 -2.88
CA HIS A 26 5.95 5.66 -1.71
C HIS A 26 4.88 5.75 -0.62
N MET A 27 3.62 6.02 -0.97
CA MET A 27 2.53 6.08 0.00
C MET A 27 2.34 4.75 0.76
N ILE A 28 2.29 3.62 0.03
CA ILE A 28 2.08 2.30 0.63
C ILE A 28 3.27 1.93 1.52
N ILE A 29 4.49 2.15 1.03
CA ILE A 29 5.71 1.89 1.80
C ILE A 29 5.74 2.75 3.06
N SER A 30 5.51 4.06 2.96
CA SER A 30 5.47 4.95 4.12
C SER A 30 4.47 4.50 5.17
N GLN A 31 3.30 4.01 4.76
CA GLN A 31 2.28 3.52 5.69
C GLN A 31 2.75 2.25 6.42
N LEU A 32 3.31 1.27 5.69
CA LEU A 32 3.79 0.01 6.28
C LEU A 32 4.98 0.24 7.22
N TYR A 33 5.95 1.08 6.82
CA TYR A 33 7.07 1.46 7.69
C TYR A 33 6.62 2.31 8.88
N GLY A 34 5.57 3.13 8.72
CA GLY A 34 4.93 3.86 9.80
C GLY A 34 4.37 2.91 10.87
N MET A 35 3.64 1.87 10.45
CA MET A 35 3.13 0.83 11.37
C MET A 35 4.26 0.13 12.15
N MET A 36 5.34 -0.25 11.45
CA MET A 36 6.51 -0.84 12.11
C MET A 36 7.16 0.12 13.11
N THR A 37 7.26 1.40 12.77
CA THR A 37 7.79 2.44 13.65
C THR A 37 6.91 2.60 14.90
N CYS A 38 5.58 2.66 14.73
CA CYS A 38 4.64 2.72 15.84
C CYS A 38 4.77 1.51 16.78
N TRP A 39 4.91 0.30 16.24
CA TRP A 39 5.15 -0.90 17.05
C TRP A 39 6.42 -0.77 17.89
N CYS A 40 7.55 -0.42 17.27
CA CYS A 40 8.82 -0.22 17.96
C CYS A 40 8.74 0.86 19.05
N MET A 41 7.94 1.92 18.85
CA MET A 41 7.80 3.03 19.78
C MET A 41 6.75 2.82 20.89
N SER A 42 5.95 1.76 20.78
CA SER A 42 4.81 1.49 21.68
C SER A 42 5.08 0.34 22.64
N ASP A 43 6.32 -0.14 22.75
CA ASP A 43 6.66 -1.35 23.52
C ASP A 43 5.78 -2.56 23.18
N GLY A 44 5.31 -2.63 21.93
CA GLY A 44 4.44 -3.70 21.44
C GLY A 44 2.94 -3.49 21.62
N GLU A 45 2.48 -2.36 22.18
CA GLU A 45 1.04 -2.07 22.33
C GLU A 45 0.34 -1.84 20.98
N PHE A 46 1.06 -1.36 19.97
CA PHE A 46 0.56 -1.24 18.60
C PHE A 46 0.83 -2.53 17.82
N GLU A 47 -0.20 -3.30 17.49
CA GLU A 47 -0.07 -4.56 16.71
C GLU A 47 -0.10 -4.31 15.18
N PRO A 48 1.03 -4.40 14.45
CA PRO A 48 1.06 -4.08 13.01
C PRO A 48 0.18 -4.97 12.15
N LEU A 49 -0.02 -6.24 12.51
CA LEU A 49 -0.79 -7.17 11.69
C LEU A 49 -2.27 -6.76 11.64
N ASP A 50 -2.83 -6.37 12.78
CA ASP A 50 -4.21 -5.88 12.89
C ASP A 50 -4.43 -4.60 12.05
N TRP A 51 -3.44 -3.71 12.06
CA TRP A 51 -3.52 -2.46 11.32
C TRP A 51 -3.26 -2.63 9.82
N THR A 52 -2.40 -3.58 9.44
CA THR A 52 -2.13 -3.90 8.04
C THR A 52 -3.38 -4.49 7.37
N ASP A 53 -4.13 -5.37 8.06
CA ASP A 53 -5.39 -5.92 7.55
C ASP A 53 -6.43 -4.82 7.29
N LYS A 54 -6.60 -3.89 8.24
CA LYS A 54 -7.49 -2.71 8.08
C LYS A 54 -7.04 -1.80 6.94
N PHE A 55 -5.74 -1.55 6.84
CA PHE A 55 -5.14 -0.77 5.76
C PHE A 55 -5.44 -1.37 4.38
N CYS A 56 -5.23 -2.68 4.22
CA CYS A 56 -5.53 -3.40 2.99
C CYS A 56 -7.03 -3.33 2.63
N LYS A 57 -7.91 -3.60 3.60
CA LYS A 57 -9.36 -3.66 3.38
C LYS A 57 -9.99 -2.30 3.08
N ILE A 58 -9.51 -1.25 3.73
CA ILE A 58 -10.13 0.08 3.68
C ILE A 58 -9.34 0.99 2.75
N GLN A 59 -8.06 1.23 3.01
CA GLN A 59 -7.30 2.25 2.29
C GLN A 59 -6.79 1.75 0.95
N ILE A 60 -6.09 0.62 0.89
CA ILE A 60 -5.55 0.08 -0.38
C ILE A 60 -6.67 -0.15 -1.38
N LYS A 61 -7.76 -0.79 -0.95
CA LYS A 61 -8.93 -1.01 -1.81
C LYS A 61 -9.43 0.31 -2.41
N ASN A 62 -9.62 1.34 -1.59
CA ASN A 62 -10.14 2.63 -2.06
C ASN A 62 -9.15 3.37 -2.97
N ILE A 63 -7.85 3.35 -2.65
CA ILE A 63 -6.79 3.98 -3.44
C ILE A 63 -6.71 3.33 -4.82
N LEU A 64 -6.70 2.00 -4.89
CA LEU A 64 -6.55 1.29 -6.16
C LEU A 64 -7.83 1.31 -7.00
N ASN A 65 -9.01 1.44 -6.40
CA ASN A 65 -10.29 1.40 -7.12
C ASN A 65 -10.40 2.47 -8.22
N GLU A 66 -9.77 3.63 -8.04
CA GLU A 66 -9.70 4.66 -9.08
C GLU A 66 -8.91 4.22 -10.32
N TYR A 67 -7.97 3.28 -10.14
CA TYR A 67 -7.01 2.84 -11.14
C TYR A 67 -7.30 1.44 -11.69
N LEU A 68 -8.27 0.70 -11.15
CA LEU A 68 -8.67 -0.59 -11.70
C LEU A 68 -9.24 -0.43 -13.13
N MET A 69 -8.92 -1.40 -13.99
CA MET A 69 -9.45 -1.53 -15.36
C MET A 69 -10.83 -2.19 -15.39
#